data_AF-A0A9Q0C6J9-F1
#
_entry.id   AF-A0A9Q0C6J9-F1
#
_cell.length_a   1.000
_cell.length_b   1.000
_cell.length_c   1.000
_cell.angle_alpha   90.00
_cell.angle_beta   90.00
_cell.angle_gamma   90.00
#
_symmetry.space_group_name_H-M   'P 1'
#
loop_
_entity.id
_entity.type
_entity.pdbx_description
1 polymer ?
#
loop_
_entity_poly.entity_id
_entity_poly.type
_entity_poly.pdbx_seq_one_letter_code
_entity_poly.pdbx_strand_id
1 'polypeptide(L)'
;MLPIFFFFVIFLQSPTTSFAVHNITISPSTPLRLSSLAWDPIRKHFIVGSSDGPTVYTISDAGMVKRILSNTSSEFVSSLAVDHVRHRLIVAFSNSSSVAAYDIKSYHKVCELPLPQLNGSTGGVAVDMENGEVLVTSSKSGIVLKVLLDGDGSIISEYKINDDHGLGSIVYVNGESPYFLVIQNKTGKIFEVRSKDGIVNEILSSRKSKMLALSGNTIALRSGQAVLVAGIRSLFSLEKDEHEDEVEDGRKYYGMTVMQPDISIENRDQLVAVATQEGKKAYALVKSPLGYRIEEVEWSATWHTYLIAVFGPIFVAVLFAHINETRKQAAQLKDLGREAEPQSVALQGKNHQLM
;
A
#
# COMPACT_ATOMS: atom_id res chain seq x y z
N MET A 1 42.50 -15.54 24.92
CA MET A 1 41.11 -15.91 24.52
C MET A 1 40.11 -14.80 24.87
N LEU A 2 40.45 -13.51 24.65
CA LEU A 2 39.58 -12.37 24.97
C LEU A 2 39.47 -11.25 23.89
N PRO A 3 39.90 -11.39 22.61
CA PRO A 3 39.64 -10.35 21.61
C PRO A 3 38.40 -10.60 20.73
N ILE A 4 37.82 -11.81 20.73
CA ILE A 4 36.71 -12.17 19.82
C ILE A 4 35.36 -11.66 20.35
N PHE A 5 35.20 -11.50 21.67
CA PHE A 5 33.93 -11.04 22.26
C PHE A 5 33.67 -9.54 22.03
N PHE A 6 34.71 -8.73 21.82
CA PHE A 6 34.57 -7.28 21.63
C PHE A 6 34.12 -6.91 20.21
N PHE A 7 34.37 -7.77 19.22
CA PHE A 7 33.98 -7.51 17.82
C PHE A 7 32.48 -7.77 17.57
N PHE A 8 31.83 -8.58 18.40
CA PHE A 8 30.40 -8.91 18.24
C PHE A 8 29.46 -7.79 18.72
N VAL A 9 29.89 -6.96 19.69
CA VAL A 9 29.04 -5.90 20.26
C VAL A 9 28.86 -4.71 19.30
N ILE A 10 29.82 -4.48 18.39
CA ILE A 10 29.76 -3.36 17.42
C ILE A 10 28.78 -3.68 16.27
N PHE A 11 28.57 -4.96 15.93
CA PHE A 11 27.60 -5.36 14.88
C PHE A 11 26.15 -5.49 15.37
N LEU A 12 25.92 -5.40 16.68
CA LEU A 12 24.57 -5.31 17.28
C LEU A 12 24.05 -3.86 17.36
N GLN A 13 24.85 -2.87 16.96
CA GLN A 13 24.34 -1.57 16.61
C GLN A 13 23.78 -1.65 15.19
N SER A 14 22.60 -2.25 15.06
CA SER A 14 21.73 -1.95 13.92
C SER A 14 21.74 -0.44 13.76
N PRO A 15 21.97 0.13 12.56
CA PRO A 15 21.71 1.54 12.37
C PRO A 15 20.23 1.73 12.69
N THR A 16 19.93 2.24 13.88
CA THR A 16 18.67 2.90 14.14
C THR A 16 18.73 4.15 13.29
N THR A 17 18.40 3.99 12.01
CA THR A 17 17.96 5.09 11.20
C THR A 17 16.66 5.56 11.82
N SER A 18 16.78 6.41 12.85
CA SER A 18 15.74 7.34 13.22
C SER A 18 15.68 8.34 12.06
N PHE A 19 15.07 7.92 10.95
CA PHE A 19 14.49 8.87 10.05
C PHE A 19 13.31 9.44 10.82
N ALA A 20 13.41 10.71 11.21
CA ALA A 20 12.25 11.39 11.77
C ALA A 20 11.10 11.23 10.77
N VAL A 21 10.06 10.50 11.16
CA VAL A 21 8.86 10.29 10.36
C VAL A 21 8.41 11.65 9.85
N HIS A 22 8.30 11.81 8.52
CA HIS A 22 7.94 13.10 7.94
C HIS A 22 6.51 13.44 8.34
N ASN A 23 6.37 14.41 9.25
CA ASN A 23 5.10 14.83 9.82
C ASN A 23 4.85 16.30 9.46
N ILE A 24 3.75 16.52 8.76
CA ILE A 24 3.29 17.84 8.35
C ILE A 24 2.09 18.21 9.22
N THR A 25 2.32 19.02 10.24
CA THR A 25 1.25 19.59 11.05
C THR A 25 0.50 20.65 10.25
N ILE A 26 -0.82 20.49 10.11
CA ILE A 26 -1.65 21.44 9.39
C ILE A 26 -2.03 22.56 10.37
N SER A 27 -1.43 23.73 10.18
CA SER A 27 -1.71 24.89 11.04
C SER A 27 -3.18 25.31 10.89
N PRO A 28 -4.01 25.22 11.96
CA PRO A 28 -5.42 25.54 11.86
C PRO A 28 -5.61 27.05 11.85
N SER A 29 -5.80 27.65 10.67
CA SER A 29 -6.33 29.01 10.56
C SER A 29 -7.87 29.05 10.55
N THR A 30 -8.52 27.89 10.38
CA THR A 30 -9.98 27.71 10.39
C THR A 30 -10.35 26.30 10.86
N PRO A 31 -11.54 26.08 11.47
CA PRO A 31 -12.04 24.73 11.72
C PRO A 31 -12.35 24.08 10.37
N LEU A 32 -11.47 23.20 9.89
CA LEU A 32 -11.61 22.47 8.64
C LEU A 32 -11.96 21.02 8.95
N ARG A 33 -13.03 20.46 8.39
CA ARG A 33 -13.17 19.00 8.30
C ARG A 33 -12.68 18.49 6.96
N LEU A 34 -11.46 17.96 6.96
CA LEU A 34 -10.86 17.37 5.77
C LEU A 34 -11.41 15.95 5.54
N SER A 35 -11.55 15.55 4.28
CA SER A 35 -12.23 14.29 3.89
C SER A 35 -11.42 13.42 2.94
N SER A 36 -10.57 14.01 2.12
CA SER A 36 -9.87 13.32 1.03
C SER A 36 -8.48 13.92 0.85
N LEU A 37 -7.54 13.10 0.41
CA LEU A 37 -6.13 13.46 0.23
C LEU A 37 -5.66 12.95 -1.13
N ALA A 38 -4.96 13.80 -1.88
CA ALA A 38 -4.28 13.44 -3.11
C ALA A 38 -2.89 14.11 -3.17
N TRP A 39 -1.99 13.54 -3.97
CA TRP A 39 -0.65 14.10 -4.20
C TRP A 39 -0.56 14.70 -5.61
N ASP A 40 -0.06 15.93 -5.71
CA ASP A 40 0.32 16.54 -6.99
C ASP A 40 1.81 16.26 -7.28
N PRO A 41 2.12 15.35 -8.22
CA PRO A 41 3.51 15.01 -8.53
C PRO A 41 4.27 16.13 -9.25
N ILE A 42 3.58 17.11 -9.85
CA ILE A 42 4.19 18.22 -10.58
C ILE A 42 4.59 19.33 -9.62
N ARG A 43 3.68 19.73 -8.73
CA ARG A 43 3.89 20.83 -7.78
C ARG A 43 4.46 20.41 -6.43
N LYS A 44 4.58 19.09 -6.20
CA LYS A 44 5.12 18.50 -4.97
C LYS A 44 4.37 18.96 -3.71
N HIS A 45 3.05 19.01 -3.78
CA HIS A 45 2.20 19.35 -2.64
C HIS A 45 1.04 18.36 -2.50
N PHE A 46 0.44 18.34 -1.32
CA PHE A 46 -0.82 17.63 -1.09
C PHE A 46 -2.00 18.49 -1.50
N ILE A 47 -3.03 17.85 -2.04
CA ILE A 47 -4.34 18.45 -2.30
C ILE A 47 -5.34 17.78 -1.38
N VAL A 48 -6.17 18.56 -0.71
CA VAL A 48 -7.04 18.08 0.36
C VAL A 48 -8.44 18.65 0.21
N GLY A 49 -9.44 17.78 0.28
CA GLY A 49 -10.85 18.14 0.15
C GLY A 49 -11.50 18.38 1.51
N SER A 50 -12.53 19.23 1.53
CA SER A 50 -13.34 19.51 2.72
C SER A 50 -14.69 18.79 2.69
N SER A 51 -15.13 18.34 3.86
CA SER A 51 -16.47 17.80 4.13
C SER A 51 -17.44 18.83 4.71
N ASP A 52 -16.98 20.05 4.99
CA ASP A 52 -17.82 21.16 5.48
C ASP A 52 -18.26 22.12 4.37
N GLY A 53 -17.82 21.89 3.13
CA GLY A 53 -18.13 22.72 1.97
C GLY A 53 -17.23 22.39 0.76
N PRO A 54 -17.47 23.00 -0.41
CA PRO A 54 -16.84 22.64 -1.68
C PRO A 54 -15.49 23.33 -1.80
N THR A 55 -14.68 23.12 -0.77
CA THR A 55 -13.39 23.78 -0.63
C THR A 55 -12.31 22.76 -0.81
N VAL A 56 -11.36 23.07 -1.67
CA VAL A 56 -10.15 22.28 -1.88
C VAL A 56 -8.96 23.15 -1.51
N TYR A 57 -8.04 22.54 -0.78
CA TYR A 57 -6.83 23.15 -0.27
C TYR A 57 -5.60 22.48 -0.88
N THR A 58 -4.52 23.23 -1.02
CA THR A 58 -3.18 22.70 -1.19
C THR A 58 -2.42 22.84 0.12
N ILE A 59 -1.65 21.81 0.49
CA ILE A 59 -0.81 21.78 1.68
C ILE A 59 0.63 21.51 1.24
N SER A 60 1.53 22.44 1.57
CA SER A 60 2.97 22.27 1.31
C SER A 60 3.62 21.32 2.33
N ASP A 61 4.87 20.96 2.06
CA ASP A 61 5.77 20.26 3.00
C ASP A 61 5.91 20.96 4.36
N ALA A 62 5.92 22.29 4.38
CA ALA A 62 5.93 23.11 5.59
C ALA A 62 4.56 23.19 6.32
N GLY A 63 3.51 22.52 5.82
CA GLY A 63 2.17 22.55 6.41
C GLY A 63 1.39 23.83 6.13
N MET A 64 1.82 24.63 5.15
CA MET A 64 1.12 25.85 4.74
C MET A 64 -0.12 25.48 3.94
N VAL A 65 -1.28 25.95 4.41
CA VAL A 65 -2.57 25.73 3.77
C VAL A 65 -2.91 26.90 2.85
N LYS A 66 -3.13 26.60 1.57
CA LYS A 66 -3.66 27.56 0.60
C LYS A 66 -4.96 27.04 0.01
N ARG A 67 -6.01 27.86 0.04
CA ARG A 67 -7.29 27.54 -0.62
C ARG A 67 -7.14 27.71 -2.13
N ILE A 68 -7.56 26.71 -2.91
CA ILE A 68 -7.47 26.72 -4.38
C ILE A 68 -8.83 26.68 -5.06
N LEU A 69 -9.82 26.02 -4.45
CA LEU A 69 -11.21 26.02 -4.90
C LEU A 69 -12.07 26.48 -3.74
N SER A 70 -13.03 27.36 -4.01
CA SER A 70 -14.04 27.81 -3.06
C SER A 70 -15.29 28.12 -3.85
N ASN A 71 -16.32 27.30 -3.69
CA ASN A 71 -17.66 27.65 -4.18
C ASN A 71 -18.55 28.03 -2.99
N THR A 72 -19.62 28.79 -3.25
CA THR A 72 -20.62 29.16 -2.23
C THR A 72 -21.72 28.10 -2.08
N SER A 73 -21.66 27.00 -2.84
CA SER A 73 -22.59 25.88 -2.74
C SER A 73 -22.37 25.09 -1.44
N SER A 74 -23.42 24.44 -0.93
CA SER A 74 -23.36 23.55 0.25
C SER A 74 -22.88 22.13 -0.14
N GLU A 75 -21.91 22.05 -1.03
CA GLU A 75 -21.44 20.78 -1.61
C GLU A 75 -20.26 20.23 -0.79
N PHE A 76 -20.18 18.91 -0.61
CA PHE A 76 -19.05 18.30 0.11
C PHE A 76 -18.11 17.61 -0.86
N VAL A 77 -16.81 17.84 -0.72
CA VAL A 77 -15.80 17.10 -1.47
C VAL A 77 -15.70 15.71 -0.86
N SER A 78 -16.16 14.70 -1.60
CA SER A 78 -16.11 13.30 -1.19
C SER A 78 -14.77 12.65 -1.51
N SER A 79 -14.20 12.99 -2.67
CA SER A 79 -13.00 12.34 -3.18
C SER A 79 -12.27 13.24 -4.18
N LEU A 80 -10.98 13.00 -4.32
CA LEU A 80 -10.06 13.73 -5.19
C LEU A 80 -9.20 12.73 -5.96
N ALA A 81 -8.90 13.03 -7.21
CA ALA A 81 -7.87 12.33 -7.98
C ALA A 81 -7.08 13.33 -8.84
N VAL A 82 -5.79 13.06 -9.01
CA VAL A 82 -4.90 13.88 -9.84
C VAL A 82 -4.54 13.12 -11.11
N ASP A 83 -5.04 13.62 -12.24
CA ASP A 83 -4.64 13.19 -13.58
C ASP A 83 -3.43 14.02 -14.00
N HIS A 84 -2.25 13.59 -13.59
CA HIS A 84 -1.01 14.30 -13.86
C HIS A 84 -0.63 14.26 -15.35
N VAL A 85 -1.09 13.24 -16.10
CA VAL A 85 -0.84 13.08 -17.54
C VAL A 85 -1.58 14.17 -18.32
N ARG A 86 -2.85 14.43 -17.98
CA ARG A 86 -3.68 15.45 -18.65
C ARG A 86 -3.75 16.77 -17.89
N HIS A 87 -3.00 16.91 -16.81
CA HIS A 87 -2.96 18.09 -15.95
C HIS A 87 -4.33 18.49 -15.37
N ARG A 88 -5.13 17.50 -14.94
CA ARG A 88 -6.46 17.74 -14.36
C ARG A 88 -6.51 17.33 -12.89
N LEU A 89 -7.19 18.14 -12.09
CA LEU A 89 -7.69 17.76 -10.77
C LEU A 89 -9.14 17.33 -10.92
N ILE A 90 -9.45 16.10 -10.51
CA ILE A 90 -10.81 15.56 -10.51
C ILE A 90 -11.37 15.66 -9.10
N VAL A 91 -12.58 16.22 -8.98
CA VAL A 91 -13.26 16.48 -7.71
C VAL A 91 -14.65 15.86 -7.76
N ALA A 92 -14.96 14.98 -6.82
CA ALA A 92 -16.28 14.38 -6.68
C ALA A 92 -17.07 15.04 -5.55
N PHE A 93 -18.29 15.48 -5.85
CA PHE A 93 -19.17 16.19 -4.93
C PHE A 93 -20.34 15.31 -4.47
N SER A 94 -20.42 15.09 -3.15
CA SER A 94 -21.39 14.16 -2.57
C SER A 94 -22.84 14.66 -2.73
N ASN A 95 -23.12 15.89 -2.29
CA ASN A 95 -24.50 16.38 -2.18
C ASN A 95 -25.17 16.63 -3.53
N SER A 96 -24.43 17.13 -4.52
CA SER A 96 -24.91 17.33 -5.89
C SER A 96 -24.81 16.09 -6.76
N SER A 97 -24.13 15.03 -6.29
CA SER A 97 -23.79 13.85 -7.08
C SER A 97 -23.19 14.26 -8.42
N SER A 98 -22.18 15.12 -8.40
CA SER A 98 -21.47 15.55 -9.59
C SER A 98 -19.99 15.22 -9.48
N VAL A 99 -19.34 15.16 -10.64
CA VAL A 99 -17.88 15.11 -10.72
C VAL A 99 -17.42 16.23 -11.65
N ALA A 100 -16.36 16.93 -11.26
CA ALA A 100 -15.81 18.01 -12.04
C ALA A 100 -14.32 17.81 -12.29
N ALA A 101 -13.88 18.26 -13.45
CA ALA A 101 -12.47 18.37 -13.81
C ALA A 101 -12.05 19.84 -13.76
N TYR A 102 -10.89 20.10 -13.16
CA TYR A 102 -10.26 21.41 -13.10
C TYR A 102 -8.87 21.32 -13.73
N ASP A 103 -8.44 22.36 -14.43
CA ASP A 103 -7.04 22.48 -14.83
C ASP A 103 -6.19 22.62 -13.56
N ILE A 104 -5.25 21.71 -13.32
CA ILE A 104 -4.51 21.68 -12.05
C ILE A 104 -3.56 22.88 -11.89
N LYS A 105 -3.24 23.58 -12.99
CA LYS A 105 -2.32 24.71 -12.96
C LYS A 105 -3.02 25.99 -12.54
N SER A 106 -4.15 26.28 -13.17
CA SER A 106 -4.94 27.50 -12.95
C SER A 106 -6.09 27.30 -11.97
N TYR A 107 -6.48 26.06 -11.69
CA TYR A 107 -7.67 25.65 -10.92
C TYR A 107 -8.99 26.17 -11.53
N HIS A 108 -9.00 26.50 -12.82
CA HIS A 108 -10.24 26.77 -13.54
C HIS A 108 -11.00 25.49 -13.82
N LYS A 109 -12.33 25.54 -13.64
CA LYS A 109 -13.22 24.43 -13.95
C LYS A 109 -13.24 24.20 -15.46
N VAL A 110 -12.91 22.99 -15.88
CA VAL A 110 -12.92 22.55 -17.28
C VAL A 110 -14.29 22.00 -17.64
N CYS A 111 -14.80 21.10 -16.80
CA CYS A 111 -16.07 20.41 -17.02
C CYS A 111 -16.69 20.05 -15.67
N GLU A 112 -18.01 19.99 -15.61
CA GLU A 112 -18.75 19.39 -14.50
C GLU A 112 -19.89 18.55 -15.03
N LEU A 113 -19.94 17.30 -14.58
CA LEU A 113 -20.91 16.31 -15.01
C LEU A 113 -21.80 15.89 -13.83
N PRO A 114 -23.10 16.23 -13.85
CA PRO A 114 -24.07 15.68 -12.91
C PRO A 114 -24.28 14.17 -13.14
N LEU A 115 -24.36 13.40 -12.05
CA LEU A 115 -24.47 11.94 -12.04
C LEU A 115 -25.75 11.50 -11.30
N PRO A 116 -26.94 11.75 -11.88
CA PRO A 116 -28.21 11.40 -11.23
C PRO A 116 -28.34 9.90 -10.94
N GLN A 117 -27.66 9.02 -11.69
CA GLN A 117 -27.69 7.57 -11.44
C GLN A 117 -27.14 7.18 -10.06
N LEU A 118 -26.32 8.04 -9.42
CA LEU A 118 -25.73 7.75 -8.12
C LEU A 118 -26.67 7.99 -6.94
N ASN A 119 -27.89 8.52 -7.18
CA ASN A 119 -28.92 8.76 -6.16
C ASN A 119 -28.43 9.52 -4.91
N GLY A 120 -27.70 10.60 -5.13
CA GLY A 120 -27.46 11.59 -4.08
C GLY A 120 -26.25 11.32 -3.19
N SER A 121 -25.22 10.58 -3.65
CA SER A 121 -23.87 10.65 -3.06
C SER A 121 -22.80 9.91 -3.87
N THR A 122 -21.75 10.64 -4.27
CA THR A 122 -20.48 10.06 -4.75
C THR A 122 -19.66 9.50 -3.59
N GLY A 123 -19.02 8.36 -3.80
CA GLY A 123 -18.08 7.73 -2.87
C GLY A 123 -16.65 8.16 -3.15
N GLY A 124 -16.00 7.48 -4.09
CA GLY A 124 -14.61 7.65 -4.49
C GLY A 124 -14.49 7.98 -5.98
N VAL A 125 -13.35 8.57 -6.34
CA VAL A 125 -12.98 8.83 -7.74
C VAL A 125 -11.58 8.33 -8.06
N ALA A 126 -11.41 7.71 -9.23
CA ALA A 126 -10.12 7.29 -9.76
C ALA A 126 -10.02 7.62 -11.25
N VAL A 127 -8.79 7.80 -11.74
CA VAL A 127 -8.51 8.11 -13.15
C VAL A 127 -7.82 6.91 -13.78
N ASP A 128 -8.37 6.44 -14.90
CA ASP A 128 -7.63 5.60 -15.85
C ASP A 128 -6.51 6.46 -16.44
N MET A 129 -5.27 6.23 -16.00
CA MET A 129 -4.14 7.06 -16.44
C MET A 129 -3.83 6.89 -17.93
N GLU A 130 -4.19 5.75 -18.52
CA GLU A 130 -3.97 5.44 -19.92
C GLU A 130 -4.98 6.20 -20.79
N ASN A 131 -6.28 6.01 -20.52
CA ASN A 131 -7.34 6.54 -21.39
C ASN A 131 -7.85 7.92 -20.95
N GLY A 132 -7.65 8.31 -19.68
CA GLY A 132 -8.13 9.58 -19.12
C GLY A 132 -9.58 9.55 -18.69
N GLU A 133 -10.19 8.38 -18.73
CA GLU A 133 -11.54 8.11 -18.26
C GLU A 133 -11.52 8.11 -16.72
N VAL A 134 -12.64 8.51 -16.14
CA VAL A 134 -12.79 8.65 -14.69
C VAL A 134 -13.82 7.65 -14.21
N LEU A 135 -13.49 6.91 -13.15
CA LEU A 135 -14.46 6.06 -12.48
C LEU A 135 -14.92 6.71 -11.19
N VAL A 136 -16.23 6.71 -10.99
CA VAL A 136 -16.91 7.30 -9.83
C VAL A 136 -17.78 6.24 -9.19
N THR A 137 -17.66 6.07 -7.88
CA THR A 137 -18.48 5.11 -7.14
C THR A 137 -19.67 5.80 -6.47
N SER A 138 -20.76 5.08 -6.23
CA SER A 138 -21.86 5.56 -5.36
C SER A 138 -21.59 5.20 -3.91
N SER A 139 -21.72 6.16 -2.99
CA SER A 139 -21.63 5.86 -1.55
C SER A 139 -22.89 5.22 -0.96
N LYS A 140 -23.95 5.11 -1.77
CA LYS A 140 -25.27 4.61 -1.36
C LYS A 140 -25.68 3.31 -2.07
N SER A 141 -25.05 2.96 -3.18
CA SER A 141 -25.33 1.74 -3.94
C SER A 141 -24.06 1.07 -4.47
N GLY A 142 -24.19 -0.17 -4.95
CA GLY A 142 -23.13 -0.92 -5.64
C GLY A 142 -22.81 -0.44 -7.06
N ILE A 143 -23.04 0.84 -7.38
CA ILE A 143 -22.85 1.38 -8.75
C ILE A 143 -21.46 2.01 -8.88
N VAL A 144 -20.78 1.67 -9.97
CA VAL A 144 -19.58 2.34 -10.46
C VAL A 144 -19.87 2.90 -11.85
N LEU A 145 -19.70 4.21 -12.03
CA LEU A 145 -19.84 4.88 -13.32
C LEU A 145 -18.47 5.13 -13.91
N LYS A 146 -18.32 4.83 -15.19
CA LYS A 146 -17.19 5.24 -16.01
C LYS A 146 -17.61 6.44 -16.84
N VAL A 147 -16.88 7.54 -16.71
CA VAL A 147 -17.22 8.83 -17.30
C VAL A 147 -16.04 9.45 -18.04
N LEU A 148 -16.34 10.25 -19.05
CA LEU A 148 -15.39 11.14 -19.70
C LEU A 148 -15.63 12.56 -19.18
N LEU A 149 -14.56 13.30 -18.89
CA LEU A 149 -14.63 14.68 -18.40
C LEU A 149 -13.91 15.66 -19.34
N ASP A 150 -13.88 15.33 -20.62
CA ASP A 150 -13.43 16.22 -21.69
C ASP A 150 -14.64 16.90 -22.35
N GLY A 151 -14.52 18.19 -22.65
CA GLY A 151 -15.63 18.99 -23.20
C GLY A 151 -16.83 19.03 -22.25
N ASP A 152 -18.00 18.62 -22.73
CA ASP A 152 -19.26 18.66 -21.98
C ASP A 152 -19.44 17.52 -20.96
N GLY A 153 -18.52 16.55 -20.96
CA GLY A 153 -18.57 15.38 -20.08
C GLY A 153 -19.68 14.38 -20.46
N SER A 154 -19.44 13.10 -20.24
CA SER A 154 -20.42 12.06 -20.59
C SER A 154 -20.22 10.79 -19.79
N ILE A 155 -21.30 10.05 -19.56
CA ILE A 155 -21.23 8.71 -18.97
C ILE A 155 -20.99 7.69 -20.08
N ILE A 156 -19.90 6.93 -19.96
CA ILE A 156 -19.48 5.91 -20.93
C ILE A 156 -20.12 4.56 -20.58
N SER A 157 -20.11 4.19 -19.30
CA SER A 157 -20.57 2.88 -18.85
C SER A 157 -21.00 2.89 -17.39
N GLU A 158 -21.83 1.92 -17.03
CA GLU A 158 -22.28 1.66 -15.67
C GLU A 158 -21.97 0.20 -15.32
N TYR A 159 -21.29 -0.01 -14.19
CA TYR A 159 -20.98 -1.33 -13.65
C TYR A 159 -21.72 -1.52 -12.33
N LYS A 160 -22.30 -2.70 -12.15
CA LYS A 160 -23.06 -3.06 -10.95
C LYS A 160 -22.30 -4.14 -10.19
N ILE A 161 -21.97 -3.82 -8.95
CA ILE A 161 -21.56 -4.79 -7.94
C ILE A 161 -22.87 -5.33 -7.35
N ASN A 162 -23.10 -6.65 -7.44
CA ASN A 162 -24.33 -7.32 -6.97
C ASN A 162 -24.42 -7.32 -5.44
N ASP A 163 -24.53 -6.12 -4.86
CA ASP A 163 -24.59 -5.85 -3.44
C ASP A 163 -25.22 -4.45 -3.22
N ASP A 164 -26.18 -4.35 -2.31
CA ASP A 164 -26.92 -3.11 -2.05
C ASP A 164 -26.16 -2.15 -1.12
N HIS A 165 -24.92 -2.48 -0.77
CA HIS A 165 -24.08 -1.64 0.06
C HIS A 165 -23.28 -0.63 -0.77
N GLY A 166 -23.26 0.61 -0.27
CA GLY A 166 -22.52 1.71 -0.86
C GLY A 166 -21.01 1.48 -0.94
N LEU A 167 -20.44 1.96 -2.03
CA LEU A 167 -19.03 1.88 -2.37
C LEU A 167 -18.28 3.12 -1.87
N GLY A 168 -17.05 2.91 -1.45
CA GLY A 168 -16.15 3.92 -0.92
C GLY A 168 -15.10 4.33 -1.92
N SER A 169 -13.88 4.37 -1.44
CA SER A 169 -12.71 4.72 -2.24
C SER A 169 -12.43 3.69 -3.34
N ILE A 170 -11.88 4.21 -4.43
CA ILE A 170 -11.50 3.46 -5.63
C ILE A 170 -10.09 3.90 -6.02
N VAL A 171 -9.29 2.97 -6.53
CA VAL A 171 -7.97 3.29 -7.10
C VAL A 171 -7.78 2.56 -8.43
N TYR A 172 -7.08 3.22 -9.35
CA TYR A 172 -6.66 2.62 -10.61
C TYR A 172 -5.37 1.83 -10.41
N VAL A 173 -5.33 0.60 -10.92
CA VAL A 173 -4.14 -0.25 -10.96
C VAL A 173 -3.70 -0.41 -12.42
N ASN A 174 -2.54 0.15 -12.73
CA ASN A 174 -1.93 0.01 -14.05
C ASN A 174 -1.17 -1.31 -14.16
N GLY A 175 -1.19 -1.93 -15.34
CA GLY A 175 -0.51 -3.19 -15.63
C GLY A 175 -0.87 -3.68 -17.03
N GLU A 176 -0.45 -4.90 -17.39
CA GLU A 176 -0.80 -5.50 -18.70
C GLU A 176 -2.31 -5.67 -18.90
N SER A 177 -3.05 -5.82 -17.81
CA SER A 177 -4.50 -5.85 -17.78
C SER A 177 -4.97 -4.86 -16.72
N PRO A 178 -5.27 -3.60 -17.07
CA PRO A 178 -5.60 -2.56 -16.10
C PRO A 178 -6.97 -2.80 -15.46
N TYR A 179 -7.07 -2.47 -14.18
CA TYR A 179 -8.29 -2.64 -13.39
C TYR A 179 -8.38 -1.58 -12.29
N PHE A 180 -9.52 -1.55 -11.61
CA PHE A 180 -9.77 -0.71 -10.46
C PHE A 180 -10.03 -1.57 -9.25
N LEU A 181 -9.52 -1.15 -8.10
CA LEU A 181 -9.88 -1.73 -6.82
C LEU A 181 -10.87 -0.81 -6.13
N VAL A 182 -12.01 -1.37 -5.73
CA VAL A 182 -13.12 -0.66 -5.11
C VAL A 182 -13.38 -1.25 -3.74
N ILE A 183 -13.39 -0.42 -2.69
CA ILE A 183 -13.78 -0.85 -1.33
C ILE A 183 -15.26 -0.59 -1.12
N GLN A 184 -15.96 -1.51 -0.47
CA GLN A 184 -17.33 -1.32 -0.01
C GLN A 184 -17.38 -0.86 1.45
N ASN A 185 -18.07 0.25 1.72
CA ASN A 185 -17.92 0.98 2.97
C ASN A 185 -18.38 0.21 4.23
N LYS A 186 -19.45 -0.58 4.09
CA LYS A 186 -20.10 -1.24 5.24
C LYS A 186 -19.53 -2.60 5.58
N THR A 187 -18.95 -3.29 4.61
CA THR A 187 -18.53 -4.69 4.75
C THR A 187 -17.02 -4.84 4.64
N GLY A 188 -16.32 -3.79 4.20
CA GLY A 188 -14.90 -3.81 3.91
C GLY A 188 -14.53 -4.73 2.75
N LYS A 189 -15.50 -5.23 1.98
CA LYS A 189 -15.24 -6.05 0.79
C LYS A 189 -14.48 -5.25 -0.24
N ILE A 190 -13.62 -5.93 -0.99
CA ILE A 190 -12.85 -5.33 -2.07
C ILE A 190 -13.22 -6.02 -3.36
N PHE A 191 -13.49 -5.21 -4.38
CA PHE A 191 -13.84 -5.66 -5.71
C PHE A 191 -12.81 -5.17 -6.72
N GLU A 192 -12.40 -6.05 -7.61
CA GLU A 192 -11.67 -5.73 -8.81
C GLU A 192 -12.67 -5.46 -9.94
N VAL A 193 -12.57 -4.29 -10.58
CA VAL A 193 -13.37 -3.90 -11.75
C VAL A 193 -12.43 -3.73 -12.93
N ARG A 194 -12.51 -4.61 -13.93
CA ARG A 194 -11.60 -4.55 -15.08
C ARG A 194 -11.88 -3.31 -15.95
N SER A 195 -10.84 -2.56 -16.34
CA SER A 195 -11.02 -1.27 -17.05
C SER A 195 -11.71 -1.41 -18.42
N LYS A 196 -11.44 -2.52 -19.11
CA LYS A 196 -11.88 -2.76 -20.49
C LYS A 196 -13.35 -3.15 -20.62
N ASP A 197 -13.79 -4.13 -19.83
CA ASP A 197 -15.11 -4.76 -19.98
C ASP A 197 -15.99 -4.58 -18.74
N GLY A 198 -15.47 -3.99 -17.66
CA GLY A 198 -16.23 -3.75 -16.43
C GLY A 198 -16.55 -5.01 -15.63
N ILE A 199 -15.91 -6.15 -15.92
CA ILE A 199 -16.12 -7.37 -15.15
C ILE A 199 -15.71 -7.12 -13.70
N VAL A 200 -16.63 -7.45 -12.79
CA VAL A 200 -16.48 -7.26 -11.35
C VAL A 200 -16.17 -8.60 -10.68
N ASN A 201 -15.05 -8.67 -9.96
CA ASN A 201 -14.67 -9.83 -9.15
C ASN A 201 -14.53 -9.40 -7.68
N GLU A 202 -15.12 -10.15 -6.75
CA GLU A 202 -14.81 -10.01 -5.32
C GLU A 202 -13.46 -10.67 -5.04
N ILE A 203 -12.51 -9.93 -4.48
CA ILE A 203 -11.11 -10.38 -4.36
C ILE A 203 -10.61 -10.56 -2.92
N LEU A 204 -11.44 -10.20 -1.93
CA LEU A 204 -11.13 -10.37 -0.51
C LEU A 204 -12.29 -11.03 0.24
N SER A 205 -12.03 -12.18 0.85
CA SER A 205 -13.03 -12.99 1.57
C SER A 205 -13.60 -12.30 2.83
N SER A 206 -14.85 -12.68 3.16
CA SER A 206 -15.71 -12.09 4.19
C SER A 206 -15.10 -12.02 5.61
N ARG A 207 -14.18 -12.92 5.98
CA ARG A 207 -13.56 -12.90 7.32
C ARG A 207 -12.49 -11.81 7.43
N LYS A 208 -11.68 -11.62 6.39
CA LYS A 208 -10.68 -10.54 6.27
C LYS A 208 -11.38 -9.19 6.05
N SER A 209 -12.47 -9.17 5.25
CA SER A 209 -13.26 -7.96 4.98
C SER A 209 -13.94 -7.39 6.23
N LYS A 210 -14.38 -8.23 7.18
CA LYS A 210 -14.97 -7.77 8.46
C LYS A 210 -14.03 -6.91 9.29
N MET A 211 -12.71 -7.14 9.21
CA MET A 211 -11.74 -6.25 9.86
C MET A 211 -11.72 -4.87 9.20
N LEU A 212 -11.89 -4.83 7.87
CA LEU A 212 -11.93 -3.59 7.09
C LEU A 212 -13.27 -2.84 7.25
N ALA A 213 -14.37 -3.58 7.42
CA ALA A 213 -15.73 -3.05 7.62
C ALA A 213 -15.87 -2.08 8.80
N LEU A 214 -15.02 -2.23 9.81
CA LEU A 214 -15.12 -1.53 11.09
C LEU A 214 -14.57 -0.10 11.03
N SER A 215 -14.20 0.43 9.86
CA SER A 215 -13.35 1.62 9.81
C SER A 215 -13.24 2.34 8.46
N GLY A 216 -12.70 3.58 8.47
CA GLY A 216 -12.58 4.46 7.29
C GLY A 216 -11.97 3.76 6.08
N ASN A 217 -12.66 3.84 4.94
CA ASN A 217 -12.42 3.01 3.75
C ASN A 217 -11.76 3.82 2.64
N THR A 218 -10.44 3.99 2.73
CA THR A 218 -9.66 4.74 1.73
C THR A 218 -8.52 3.89 1.19
N ILE A 219 -8.31 3.94 -0.12
CA ILE A 219 -7.31 3.14 -0.83
C ILE A 219 -6.41 4.06 -1.66
N ALA A 220 -5.12 3.74 -1.72
CA ALA A 220 -4.17 4.34 -2.63
C ALA A 220 -3.20 3.30 -3.18
N LEU A 221 -2.59 3.56 -4.33
CA LEU A 221 -1.69 2.62 -5.00
C LEU A 221 -0.22 2.95 -4.72
N ARG A 222 0.57 1.95 -4.36
CA ARG A 222 2.02 2.03 -4.17
C ARG A 222 2.73 1.01 -5.08
N SER A 223 3.39 1.45 -6.14
CA SER A 223 4.29 0.63 -7.00
C SER A 223 3.84 -0.83 -7.21
N GLY A 224 2.62 -1.05 -7.68
CA GLY A 224 2.07 -2.39 -7.96
C GLY A 224 1.38 -3.09 -6.78
N GLN A 225 1.42 -2.51 -5.59
CA GLN A 225 0.72 -2.95 -4.38
C GLN A 225 -0.35 -1.94 -3.99
N ALA A 226 -1.51 -2.40 -3.57
CA ALA A 226 -2.56 -1.51 -3.10
C ALA A 226 -2.41 -1.29 -1.59
N VAL A 227 -2.32 -0.02 -1.19
CA VAL A 227 -2.33 0.40 0.21
C VAL A 227 -3.76 0.72 0.60
N LEU A 228 -4.26 -0.03 1.57
CA LEU A 228 -5.59 0.14 2.12
C LEU A 228 -5.46 0.81 3.49
N VAL A 229 -6.11 1.93 3.70
CA VAL A 229 -6.46 2.32 5.07
C VAL A 229 -7.84 1.77 5.34
N ALA A 230 -7.90 0.91 6.34
CA ALA A 230 -9.12 0.28 6.78
C ALA A 230 -9.14 0.31 8.30
N GLY A 231 -9.23 1.51 8.84
CA GLY A 231 -9.00 1.71 10.27
C GLY A 231 -9.45 3.09 10.73
N ILE A 232 -10.02 3.20 11.93
CA ILE A 232 -9.83 4.41 12.73
C ILE A 232 -8.32 4.52 13.04
N ARG A 233 -7.60 3.39 13.14
CA ARG A 233 -6.21 3.30 13.64
C ARG A 233 -5.29 2.29 12.94
N SER A 234 -5.67 1.77 11.77
CA SER A 234 -4.91 0.71 11.12
C SER A 234 -4.85 0.87 9.61
N LEU A 235 -3.72 0.48 9.05
CA LEU A 235 -3.40 0.54 7.64
C LEU A 235 -2.98 -0.87 7.21
N PHE A 236 -3.46 -1.34 6.08
CA PHE A 236 -3.24 -2.69 5.56
C PHE A 236 -2.61 -2.55 4.18
N SER A 237 -1.74 -3.48 3.81
CA SER A 237 -1.38 -3.63 2.39
C SER A 237 -2.07 -4.85 1.84
N LEU A 238 -2.59 -4.66 0.63
CA LEU A 238 -3.06 -5.72 -0.21
C LEU A 238 -1.99 -5.99 -1.25
N GLU A 239 -1.44 -7.19 -1.16
CA GLU A 239 -0.50 -7.71 -2.14
C GLU A 239 -1.23 -8.78 -2.94
N LYS A 240 -0.98 -8.79 -4.25
CA LYS A 240 -1.46 -9.90 -5.07
C LYS A 240 -0.63 -11.11 -4.67
N ASP A 241 -1.26 -12.10 -4.05
CA ASP A 241 -0.58 -13.34 -3.73
C ASP A 241 -0.40 -14.13 -5.03
N GLU A 242 0.85 -14.45 -5.37
CA GLU A 242 1.16 -15.32 -6.51
C GLU A 242 1.03 -16.81 -6.12
N HIS A 243 0.85 -17.13 -4.83
CA HIS A 243 0.51 -18.47 -4.41
C HIS A 243 -1.00 -18.70 -4.54
N GLU A 244 -1.35 -19.58 -5.48
CA GLU A 244 -2.72 -19.99 -5.83
C GLU A 244 -3.44 -20.79 -4.72
N ASP A 245 -3.12 -20.58 -3.44
CA ASP A 245 -3.37 -21.60 -2.42
C ASP A 245 -4.63 -21.41 -1.56
N GLU A 246 -5.32 -20.27 -1.62
CA GLU A 246 -6.67 -20.14 -1.01
C GLU A 246 -7.75 -20.10 -2.09
N VAL A 247 -8.01 -21.23 -2.74
CA VAL A 247 -9.19 -21.40 -3.60
C VAL A 247 -10.40 -21.74 -2.72
N GLU A 248 -11.02 -20.73 -2.12
CA GLU A 248 -12.37 -20.87 -1.58
C GLU A 248 -13.37 -20.64 -2.75
N ASP A 249 -14.01 -21.71 -3.23
CA ASP A 249 -15.05 -21.66 -4.28
C ASP A 249 -14.56 -21.34 -5.71
N GLY A 250 -13.32 -21.69 -6.07
CA GLY A 250 -12.79 -21.56 -7.45
C GLY A 250 -12.31 -20.15 -7.83
N ARG A 251 -12.31 -19.20 -6.89
CA ARG A 251 -11.92 -17.80 -7.12
C ARG A 251 -10.50 -17.52 -6.64
N LYS A 252 -9.76 -16.67 -7.35
CA LYS A 252 -8.43 -16.18 -6.94
C LYS A 252 -8.60 -15.03 -5.97
N TYR A 253 -8.03 -15.13 -4.77
CA TYR A 253 -8.08 -14.07 -3.75
C TYR A 253 -6.72 -13.39 -3.59
N TYR A 254 -6.73 -12.16 -3.10
CA TYR A 254 -5.51 -11.40 -2.83
C TYR A 254 -5.03 -11.63 -1.39
N GLY A 255 -3.71 -11.65 -1.22
CA GLY A 255 -3.05 -11.72 0.08
C GLY A 255 -3.20 -10.37 0.80
N MET A 256 -3.76 -10.38 2.00
CA MET A 256 -3.85 -9.17 2.82
C MET A 256 -2.87 -9.29 3.98
N THR A 257 -1.86 -8.44 3.97
CA THR A 257 -0.90 -8.33 5.07
C THR A 257 -1.33 -7.17 5.96
N VAL A 258 -1.60 -7.47 7.23
CA VAL A 258 -1.79 -6.41 8.22
C VAL A 258 -0.49 -5.67 8.36
N MET A 259 -0.53 -4.38 8.06
CA MET A 259 0.60 -3.51 8.33
C MET A 259 0.34 -2.87 9.69
N GLN A 260 1.28 -3.04 10.61
CA GLN A 260 1.32 -2.12 11.73
C GLN A 260 2.10 -0.92 11.20
N PRO A 261 1.42 0.18 10.85
CA PRO A 261 2.18 1.38 10.61
C PRO A 261 2.93 1.74 11.91
N ASP A 262 4.21 2.09 11.83
CA ASP A 262 4.91 2.82 12.91
C ASP A 262 4.39 4.27 12.99
N ILE A 263 3.10 4.48 12.74
CA ILE A 263 2.43 5.73 13.02
C ILE A 263 2.17 5.73 14.52
N SER A 264 2.64 6.75 15.23
CA SER A 264 2.24 7.05 16.60
C SER A 264 0.77 7.52 16.61
N ILE A 265 -0.17 6.61 16.29
CA ILE A 265 -1.60 6.88 16.37
C ILE A 265 -1.93 6.89 17.86
N GLU A 266 -2.01 8.09 18.43
CA GLU A 266 -2.42 8.25 19.82
C GLU A 266 -3.85 7.74 20.02
N ASN A 267 -4.22 7.47 21.27
CA ASN A 267 -5.48 6.83 21.64
C ASN A 267 -6.77 7.61 21.24
N ARG A 268 -6.66 8.75 20.54
CA ARG A 268 -7.78 9.57 20.04
C ARG A 268 -7.65 9.96 18.56
N ASP A 269 -6.63 9.47 17.88
CA ASP A 269 -6.43 9.77 16.47
C ASP A 269 -7.36 8.95 15.58
N GLN A 270 -7.74 9.55 14.45
CA GLN A 270 -8.56 8.97 13.41
C GLN A 270 -7.88 9.14 12.06
N LEU A 271 -7.66 8.04 11.35
CA LEU A 271 -7.25 8.06 9.95
C LEU A 271 -8.44 8.52 9.08
N VAL A 272 -8.17 9.45 8.16
CA VAL A 272 -9.19 10.10 7.34
C VAL A 272 -9.04 9.73 5.87
N ALA A 273 -7.83 9.87 5.31
CA ALA A 273 -7.54 9.66 3.90
C ALA A 273 -6.10 9.16 3.72
N VAL A 274 -5.81 8.50 2.60
CA VAL A 274 -4.45 8.08 2.23
C VAL A 274 -4.13 8.54 0.82
N ALA A 275 -2.87 8.92 0.60
CA ALA A 275 -2.32 9.20 -0.72
C ALA A 275 -0.93 8.61 -0.83
N THR A 276 -0.47 8.39 -2.06
CA THR A 276 0.90 7.97 -2.33
C THR A 276 1.66 9.03 -3.12
N GLN A 277 2.89 9.28 -2.71
CA GLN A 277 3.83 10.09 -3.46
C GLN A 277 4.55 9.20 -4.46
N GLU A 278 4.24 9.40 -5.74
CA GLU A 278 4.88 8.72 -6.88
C GLU A 278 4.85 7.19 -6.76
N GLY A 279 3.83 6.65 -6.06
CA GLY A 279 3.74 5.23 -5.76
C GLY A 279 4.84 4.66 -4.87
N LYS A 280 5.71 5.49 -4.27
CA LYS A 280 6.85 5.02 -3.44
C LYS A 280 6.58 5.14 -1.95
N LYS A 281 6.12 6.32 -1.54
CA LYS A 281 5.81 6.66 -0.15
C LYS A 281 4.30 6.76 0.03
N ALA A 282 3.78 6.32 1.17
CA ALA A 282 2.39 6.55 1.53
C ALA A 282 2.30 7.63 2.62
N TYR A 283 1.23 8.40 2.54
CA TYR A 283 0.93 9.48 3.47
C TYR A 283 -0.50 9.31 3.97
N ALA A 284 -0.67 9.38 5.28
CA ALA A 284 -1.97 9.33 5.93
C ALA A 284 -2.36 10.72 6.40
N LEU A 285 -3.59 11.13 6.08
CA LEU A 285 -4.24 12.27 6.71
C LEU A 285 -4.84 11.80 8.04
N VAL A 286 -4.34 12.35 9.14
CA VAL A 286 -4.75 11.99 10.50
C VAL A 286 -5.45 13.17 11.15
N LYS A 287 -6.61 12.89 11.75
CA LYS A 287 -7.34 13.82 12.60
C LYS A 287 -7.07 13.48 14.07
N SER A 288 -6.60 14.45 14.82
CA SER A 288 -6.40 14.37 16.27
C SER A 288 -7.24 15.42 17.00
N PRO A 289 -7.30 15.37 18.33
CA PRO A 289 -7.88 16.46 19.13
C PRO A 289 -7.20 17.82 18.90
N LEU A 290 -5.95 17.84 18.42
CA LEU A 290 -5.16 19.05 18.18
C LEU A 290 -5.34 19.62 16.76
N GLY A 291 -5.98 18.88 15.85
CA GLY A 291 -6.19 19.31 14.47
C GLY A 291 -5.94 18.20 13.46
N TYR A 292 -5.47 18.56 12.27
CA TYR A 292 -5.10 17.60 11.23
C TYR A 292 -3.58 17.62 11.02
N ARG A 293 -3.06 16.48 10.58
CA ARG A 293 -1.67 16.34 10.15
C ARG A 293 -1.57 15.31 9.03
N ILE A 294 -0.51 15.40 8.24
CA ILE A 294 -0.17 14.41 7.22
C ILE A 294 1.10 13.72 7.68
N GLU A 295 1.04 12.39 7.82
CA GLU A 295 2.16 11.58 8.29
C GLU A 295 2.63 10.64 7.20
N GLU A 296 3.94 10.63 6.93
CA GLU A 296 4.55 9.57 6.14
C GLU A 296 4.41 8.24 6.89
N VAL A 297 3.94 7.23 6.17
CA VAL A 297 3.81 5.89 6.72
C VAL A 297 5.11 5.16 6.44
N GLU A 298 5.90 4.93 7.49
CA GLU A 298 7.09 4.11 7.41
C GLU A 298 6.70 2.62 7.45
N TRP A 299 7.38 1.84 6.61
CA TRP A 299 7.13 0.42 6.48
C TRP A 299 8.30 -0.30 7.12
N SER A 300 8.08 -0.98 8.25
CA SER A 300 9.04 -1.99 8.65
C SER A 300 8.99 -3.07 7.58
N ALA A 301 10.10 -3.24 6.87
CA ALA A 301 10.27 -4.37 5.97
C ALA A 301 9.94 -5.62 6.79
N THR A 302 8.98 -6.39 6.29
CA THR A 302 8.45 -7.63 6.84
C THR A 302 9.48 -8.39 7.70
N TRP A 303 9.00 -9.05 8.75
CA TRP A 303 9.73 -9.91 9.70
C TRP A 303 10.90 -10.74 9.12
N HIS A 304 10.94 -11.00 7.82
CA HIS A 304 12.07 -11.57 7.08
C HIS A 304 13.37 -10.75 7.20
N THR A 305 13.32 -9.42 7.16
CA THR A 305 14.52 -8.59 7.31
C THR A 305 15.04 -8.66 8.74
N TYR A 306 14.13 -8.72 9.72
CA TYR A 306 14.45 -8.94 11.13
C TYR A 306 14.99 -10.36 11.37
N LEU A 307 14.41 -11.39 10.74
CA LEU A 307 14.89 -12.76 10.82
C LEU A 307 16.28 -12.91 10.17
N ILE A 308 16.52 -12.30 9.02
CA ILE A 308 17.83 -12.34 8.35
C ILE A 308 18.86 -11.54 9.15
N ALA A 309 18.50 -10.37 9.68
CA ALA A 309 19.41 -9.56 10.49
C ALA A 309 19.74 -10.21 11.85
N VAL A 310 18.76 -10.85 12.49
CA VAL A 310 18.92 -11.46 13.83
C VAL A 310 19.45 -12.89 13.75
N PHE A 311 18.95 -13.71 12.82
CA PHE A 311 19.30 -15.13 12.71
C PHE A 311 20.29 -15.44 11.58
N GLY A 312 20.48 -14.57 10.60
CA GLY A 312 21.51 -14.74 9.56
C GLY A 312 22.92 -14.91 10.15
N PRO A 313 23.35 -14.09 11.13
CA PRO A 313 24.64 -14.29 11.79
C PRO A 313 24.74 -15.61 12.55
N ILE A 314 23.64 -16.07 13.16
CA ILE A 314 23.56 -17.34 13.90
C ILE A 314 23.72 -18.53 12.94
N PHE A 315 23.04 -18.50 11.80
CA PHE A 315 23.16 -19.53 10.76
C PHE A 315 24.58 -19.64 10.20
N VAL A 316 25.24 -18.50 9.94
CA VAL A 316 26.63 -18.48 9.47
C VAL A 316 27.59 -19.05 10.52
N ALA A 317 27.40 -18.72 11.80
CA ALA A 317 28.22 -19.25 12.89
C ALA A 317 28.07 -20.77 13.07
N VAL A 318 26.84 -21.30 12.99
CA VAL A 318 26.57 -22.75 13.08
C VAL A 318 27.18 -23.48 11.89
N LEU A 319 27.06 -22.93 10.68
CA LEU A 319 27.66 -23.51 9.48
C LEU A 319 29.19 -23.57 9.58
N PHE A 320 29.83 -22.50 10.06
CA PHE A 320 31.28 -22.47 10.30
C PHE A 320 31.72 -23.48 11.37
N ALA A 321 30.95 -23.62 12.45
CA ALA A 321 31.21 -24.62 13.48
C ALA A 321 31.15 -26.04 12.90
N HIS A 322 30.12 -26.34 12.11
CA HIS A 322 29.94 -27.64 11.47
C HIS A 322 31.05 -27.97 10.45
N ILE A 323 31.48 -26.98 9.66
CA ILE A 323 32.61 -27.13 8.72
C ILE A 323 33.92 -27.39 9.46
N ASN A 324 34.15 -26.73 10.61
CA ASN A 324 35.35 -26.98 11.42
C ASN A 324 35.32 -28.35 12.10
N GLU A 325 34.15 -28.80 12.57
CA GLU A 325 33.97 -30.13 13.18
C GLU A 325 34.28 -31.23 12.15
N THR A 326 33.72 -31.12 10.95
CA THR A 326 33.95 -32.08 9.86
C THR A 326 35.42 -32.10 9.41
N ARG A 327 36.11 -30.94 9.39
CA ARG A 327 37.55 -30.88 9.13
C ARG A 327 38.38 -31.59 10.19
N LYS A 328 38.03 -31.46 11.48
CA LYS A 328 38.71 -32.16 12.57
C LYS A 328 38.51 -33.68 12.48
N GLN A 329 37.29 -34.13 12.19
CA GLN A 329 36.99 -35.55 12.00
C GLN A 329 37.74 -36.13 10.80
N ALA A 330 37.80 -35.40 9.68
CA ALA A 330 38.56 -35.82 8.51
C ALA A 330 40.09 -35.90 8.78
N ALA A 331 40.63 -35.01 9.61
CA ALA A 331 42.04 -35.06 10.01
C ALA A 331 42.34 -36.27 10.90
N GLN A 332 41.48 -36.57 11.89
CA GLN A 332 41.63 -37.74 12.76
C GLN A 332 41.56 -39.06 11.98
N LEU A 333 40.66 -39.17 11.00
CA LEU A 333 40.56 -40.33 10.13
C LEU A 333 41.81 -40.53 9.26
N LYS A 334 42.49 -39.44 8.90
CA LYS A 334 43.73 -39.49 8.10
C LYS A 334 44.93 -39.96 8.91
N ASP A 335 44.96 -39.64 10.21
CA ASP A 335 45.99 -40.13 11.14
C ASP A 335 45.76 -41.61 11.50
N LEU A 336 44.50 -42.03 11.72
CA LEU A 336 44.13 -43.44 11.91
C LEU A 336 44.43 -44.31 10.68
N GLY A 337 44.29 -43.76 9.46
CA GLY A 337 44.66 -44.45 8.22
C GLY A 337 46.16 -44.58 7.99
N ARG A 338 47.00 -43.78 8.70
CA ARG A 338 48.47 -43.86 8.63
C ARG A 338 49.07 -44.90 9.58
N GLU A 339 48.37 -45.27 10.64
CA GLU A 339 48.79 -46.35 11.54
C GLU A 339 48.40 -47.75 11.03
N ALA A 340 47.54 -47.83 10.02
CA ALA A 340 47.08 -49.08 9.41
C ALA A 340 47.88 -49.47 8.14
N GLU A 341 49.14 -49.03 8.00
CA GLU A 341 50.02 -49.53 6.96
C GLU A 341 50.52 -50.93 7.39
N PRO A 342 50.12 -52.03 6.71
CA PRO A 342 50.55 -53.36 7.09
C PRO A 342 52.06 -53.46 6.87
N GLN A 343 52.80 -53.79 7.93
CA GLN A 343 54.18 -54.24 7.83
C GLN A 343 54.22 -55.39 6.81
N SER A 344 54.74 -55.11 5.62
CA SER A 344 54.98 -56.11 4.59
C SER A 344 55.99 -57.10 5.14
N VAL A 345 55.49 -58.23 5.63
CA VAL A 345 56.28 -59.41 5.97
C VAL A 345 57.05 -59.83 4.71
N ALA A 346 58.36 -59.59 4.72
CA ALA A 346 59.26 -60.08 3.69
C ALA A 346 59.29 -61.62 3.77
N LEU A 347 58.50 -62.27 2.90
CA LEU A 347 58.53 -63.70 2.71
C LEU A 347 59.83 -64.11 2.01
N GLN A 348 60.60 -64.86 2.79
CA GLN A 348 61.86 -65.53 2.50
C GLN A 348 61.74 -66.45 1.28
N GLY A 349 62.35 -66.05 0.16
CA GLY A 349 62.53 -66.87 -1.03
C GLY A 349 63.62 -67.93 -0.81
N LYS A 350 63.20 -69.17 -0.58
CA LYS A 350 64.06 -70.35 -0.44
C LYS A 350 64.34 -70.91 -1.84
N ASN A 351 65.51 -70.60 -2.40
CA ASN A 351 66.00 -71.24 -3.62
C ASN A 351 66.51 -72.65 -3.31
N HIS A 352 65.82 -73.66 -3.82
CA HIS A 352 66.40 -74.99 -4.08
C HIS A 352 67.18 -74.92 -5.39
N GLN A 353 68.48 -75.19 -5.33
CA GLN A 353 69.25 -75.65 -6.49
C GLN A 353 69.53 -77.15 -6.33
N LEU A 354 69.22 -77.87 -7.41
CA LEU A 354 69.65 -79.23 -7.69
C LEU A 354 71.18 -79.28 -7.83
N MET A 355 71.84 -80.16 -7.07
CA MET A 355 72.71 -81.22 -7.59
C MET A 355 73.06 -82.21 -6.48
#